data_AF-A0A2G6DVL0-F1
#
_entry.id   AF-A0A2G6DVL0-F1
#
_cell.length_a   1.000
_cell.length_b   1.000
_cell.length_c   1.000
_cell.angle_alpha   90.00
_cell.angle_beta   90.00
_cell.angle_gamma   90.00
#
_symmetry.space_group_name_H-M   'P 1'
#
loop_
_entity.id
_entity.type
_entity.pdbx_description
1 polymer ?
#
loop_
_entity_poly.entity_id
_entity_poly.type
_entity_poly.pdbx_seq_one_letter_code
_entity_poly.pdbx_strand_id
1 'polypeptide(L)' 'MDITARHVPRWLDLHGAVNMRDLAGLGTPHGPVRAGRLIRADNLQDLTGEDVARLQALGVSDVIEGHCARCRW' A
#
# COMPACT_ATOMS: atom_id res chain seq x y z
N MET A 1 -17.75 13.37 -10.88
CA MET A 1 -17.05 12.09 -10.67
C MET A 1 -17.32 11.67 -9.24
N ASP A 2 -17.89 10.49 -9.04
CA ASP A 2 -18.27 10.04 -7.70
C ASP A 2 -17.03 9.43 -7.00
N ILE A 3 -16.43 10.19 -6.09
CA ILE A 3 -15.30 9.72 -5.28
C ILE A 3 -15.72 8.66 -4.24
N THR A 4 -17.02 8.41 -4.09
CA THR A 4 -17.60 7.42 -3.17
C THR A 4 -17.87 6.06 -3.83
N ALA A 5 -17.59 5.92 -5.14
CA ALA A 5 -17.69 4.65 -5.84
C ALA A 5 -16.89 3.57 -5.10
N ARG A 6 -17.53 2.42 -4.87
CA ARG A 6 -16.96 1.33 -4.06
C ARG A 6 -15.67 0.82 -4.69
N HIS A 7 -14.53 1.10 -4.04
CA HIS A 7 -13.23 0.56 -4.43
C HIS A 7 -13.15 -0.93 -4.05
N VAL A 8 -12.73 -1.78 -5.00
CA VAL A 8 -12.41 -3.18 -4.74
C VAL A 8 -10.93 -3.27 -4.39
N PRO A 9 -10.57 -3.64 -3.14
CA PRO A 9 -9.18 -3.69 -2.71
C PRO A 9 -8.41 -4.76 -3.47
N ARG A 10 -7.18 -4.43 -3.86
CA ARG A 10 -6.24 -5.35 -4.54
C ARG A 10 -5.18 -5.81 -3.55
N TRP A 11 -5.49 -6.87 -2.82
CA TRP A 11 -4.61 -7.42 -1.79
C TRP A 11 -3.29 -7.94 -2.36
N LEU A 12 -2.21 -7.69 -1.62
CA LEU A 12 -0.90 -8.26 -1.85
C LEU A 12 -0.59 -9.16 -0.66
N ASP A 13 -0.40 -10.44 -0.95
CA ASP A 13 -0.03 -11.43 0.05
C ASP A 13 1.50 -11.39 0.22
N LEU A 14 1.94 -10.94 1.39
CA LEU A 14 3.32 -10.89 1.83
C LEU A 14 3.38 -11.52 3.22
N HIS A 15 4.46 -12.22 3.51
CA HIS A 15 4.60 -12.94 4.78
C HIS A 15 4.70 -11.98 5.96
N GLY A 16 5.50 -10.92 5.82
CA GLY A 16 5.81 -9.96 6.87
C GLY A 16 4.94 -8.72 6.96
N ALA A 17 3.91 -8.58 6.12
CA ALA A 17 3.06 -7.39 6.08
C ALA A 17 1.59 -7.73 6.20
N VAL A 18 0.89 -6.99 7.06
CA VAL A 18 -0.56 -7.08 7.19
C VAL A 18 -1.26 -5.96 6.42
N ASN A 19 -2.47 -6.29 5.94
CA ASN A 19 -3.36 -5.33 5.28
C ASN A 19 -2.75 -4.68 4.02
N MET A 20 -1.80 -5.35 3.35
CA MET A 20 -1.12 -4.78 2.19
C MET A 20 -1.99 -4.84 0.92
N ARG A 21 -2.13 -3.70 0.23
CA ARG A 21 -2.93 -3.61 -0.99
C ARG A 21 -2.52 -2.46 -1.91
N ASP A 22 -2.66 -2.67 -3.21
CA ASP A 22 -2.63 -1.61 -4.23
C ASP A 22 -3.97 -0.86 -4.21
N LEU A 23 -3.91 0.47 -4.17
CA LEU A 23 -5.07 1.35 -4.13
C LEU A 23 -5.60 1.72 -5.53
N ALA A 24 -5.19 1.02 -6.58
CA ALA A 24 -5.68 1.22 -7.95
C ALA A 24 -7.20 1.35 -8.02
N GLY A 25 -7.71 2.39 -8.68
CA GLY A 25 -9.14 2.65 -8.80
C GLY A 25 -9.74 3.41 -7.61
N LEU A 26 -8.98 3.69 -6.54
CA LEU A 26 -9.41 4.59 -5.49
C LEU A 26 -9.59 6.00 -6.07
N GLY A 27 -10.79 6.58 -5.91
CA GLY A 27 -11.10 7.91 -6.42
C GLY A 27 -10.33 9.02 -5.70
N THR A 28 -9.80 9.97 -6.46
CA THR A 28 -9.22 11.23 -5.93
C THR A 28 -9.85 12.42 -6.67
N PRO A 29 -9.71 13.67 -6.18
CA PRO A 29 -10.17 14.85 -6.91
C PRO A 29 -9.59 14.99 -8.33
N HIS A 30 -8.46 14.35 -8.61
CA HIS A 30 -7.75 14.41 -9.89
C HIS A 30 -7.93 13.16 -10.78
N GLY A 31 -8.79 12.22 -10.38
CA GLY A 31 -8.97 10.93 -11.05
C GLY A 31 -8.64 9.74 -10.15
N PRO A 32 -8.93 8.51 -10.59
CA PRO A 32 -8.59 7.32 -9.83
C PRO A 32 -7.08 7.08 -9.77
N VAL A 33 -6.60 6.49 -8.68
CA VAL A 33 -5.22 6.01 -8.56
C VAL A 33 -4.94 4.98 -9.65
N ARG A 34 -3.81 5.11 -10.37
CA ARG A 34 -3.39 4.12 -11.37
C ARG A 34 -2.75 2.91 -10.68
N ALA A 35 -2.84 1.74 -11.30
CA ALA A 35 -2.23 0.52 -10.77
C ALA A 35 -0.72 0.66 -10.55
N GLY A 36 -0.21 0.09 -9.46
CA GLY A 36 1.19 0.13 -9.07
C GLY A 36 1.70 1.50 -8.62
N ARG A 37 0.82 2.51 -8.45
CA ARG A 37 1.26 3.86 -8.05
C ARG A 37 1.20 4.14 -6.56
N LEU A 38 0.34 3.43 -5.82
CA LEU A 38 0.23 3.62 -4.38
C LEU A 38 -0.20 2.31 -3.74
N ILE A 39 0.72 1.73 -2.97
CA ILE A 39 0.49 0.55 -2.14
C ILE A 39 0.43 1.02 -0.70
N ARG A 40 -0.51 0.49 0.08
CA ARG A 40 -0.61 0.73 1.52
C ARG A 40 -0.49 -0.58 2.25
N ALA A 41 0.28 -0.59 3.34
CA ALA A 41 0.23 -1.59 4.39
C ALA A 41 -0.05 -0.90 5.73
N ASP A 42 -0.45 -1.66 6.74
CA ASP A 42 -0.55 -1.10 8.09
C ASP A 42 0.80 -1.09 8.81
N ASN A 43 1.72 -1.99 8.45
CA ASN A 43 3.01 -2.12 9.09
C ASN A 43 4.05 -2.73 8.14
N LEU A 44 5.34 -2.49 8.41
CA LEU A 44 6.47 -2.93 7.56
C LEU A 44 7.64 -3.53 8.36
N GLN A 45 7.55 -3.57 9.70
CA GLN A 45 8.68 -3.96 10.56
C GLN A 45 9.07 -5.44 10.46
N ASP A 46 8.17 -6.28 9.97
CA ASP A 46 8.36 -7.75 9.91
C ASP A 46 8.59 -8.26 8.48
N LEU A 47 8.83 -7.36 7.51
CA LEU A 47 9.11 -7.75 6.11
C LEU A 47 10.30 -8.71 6.02
N THR A 48 10.08 -9.83 5.35
CA THR A 48 11.14 -10.78 5.04
C THR A 48 11.96 -10.32 3.83
N GLY A 49 13.14 -10.91 3.62
CA GLY A 49 13.93 -10.64 2.41
C GLY A 49 13.18 -10.99 1.11
N GLU A 50 12.33 -12.02 1.13
CA GLU A 50 11.47 -12.37 -0.01
C GLU A 50 10.40 -11.32 -0.25
N ASP A 51 9.79 -10.79 0.82
CA ASP A 51 8.80 -9.72 0.71
C ASP A 51 9.40 -8.46 0.09
N VAL A 52 10.63 -8.10 0.50
CA VAL A 52 11.36 -6.95 -0.07
C VAL A 52 11.66 -7.18 -1.55
N ALA A 53 12.14 -8.37 -1.94
CA ALA A 53 12.40 -8.69 -3.33
C ALA A 53 11.12 -8.62 -4.19
N ARG A 54 9.99 -9.06 -3.64
CA ARG A 54 8.69 -8.96 -4.30
C ARG A 54 8.23 -7.51 -4.47
N LEU A 55 8.43 -6.66 -3.47
CA LEU A 55 8.13 -5.23 -3.56
C LEU A 55 8.99 -4.53 -4.62
N GLN A 56 10.28 -4.87 -4.70
CA GLN A 56 11.17 -4.38 -5.74
C GLN A 56 10.72 -4.83 -7.13
N ALA A 57 10.29 -6.09 -7.29
CA ALA A 57 9.76 -6.60 -8.56
C ALA A 57 8.44 -5.91 -8.98
N LEU A 58 7.66 -5.42 -8.01
CA LEU A 58 6.48 -4.58 -8.25
C LEU A 58 6.83 -3.12 -8.62
N GLY A 59 8.11 -2.75 -8.58
CA GLY A 59 8.59 -1.41 -8.90
C GLY A 59 8.47 -0.39 -7.76
N VAL A 60 8.35 -0.86 -6.51
CA VAL A 60 8.33 0.04 -5.35
C VAL A 60 9.72 0.66 -5.18
N SER A 61 9.79 1.98 -5.35
CA SER A 61 11.03 2.77 -5.22
C SER A 61 11.13 3.53 -3.91
N ASP A 62 9.98 3.94 -3.36
CA ASP A 62 9.91 4.86 -2.22
C ASP A 62 8.97 4.30 -1.15
N VAL A 63 9.39 4.41 0.11
CA VAL A 63 8.63 3.98 1.28
C VAL A 63 8.47 5.17 2.22
N ILE A 64 7.22 5.45 2.58
CA ILE A 64 6.87 6.47 3.57
C ILE A 64 6.36 5.76 4.80
N GLU A 65 7.15 5.78 5.87
CA GLU A 65 6.76 5.19 7.15
C GLU A 65 6.17 6.26 8.07
N GLY A 66 4.89 6.11 8.40
CA GLY A 66 4.16 7.04 9.25
C GLY A 66 4.29 6.67 10.73
N HIS A 67 5.45 6.88 11.35
CA HIS A 67 5.55 6.77 12.81
C HIS A 67 4.98 8.02 13.46
N CYS A 68 3.81 7.88 14.10
CA CYS A 68 3.37 8.89 15.05
C CYS A 68 4.20 8.74 16.33
N ALA A 69 5.23 9.58 16.51
CA ALA A 69 6.10 9.56 17.69
C ALA A 69 5.36 9.71 19.03
N ARG A 70 4.09 10.11 19.02
CA ARG A 70 3.23 10.31 20.20
C ARG A 70 2.20 9.20 20.43
N CYS A 71 1.97 8.32 19.45
CA CYS A 71 1.11 7.16 19.61
C CYS A 71 2.01 5.93 19.76
N ARG A 72 2.51 5.69 20.97
CA ARG A 72 3.10 4.40 21.33
C ARG A 72 1.94 3.40 21.42
N TRP A 73 1.87 2.49 20.47
CA TRP A 73 1.23 1.20 20.66
C TRP A 73 2.29 0.21 21.11
#